data_AF-A0A967HFM8-F1
#
_entry.id   AF-A0A967HFM8-F1
#
_cell.length_a   1.000
_cell.length_b   1.000
_cell.length_c   1.000
_cell.angle_alpha   90.00
_cell.angle_beta   90.00
_cell.angle_gamma   90.00
#
_symmetry.space_group_name_H-M   'P 1'
#
loop_
_entity.id
_entity.type
_entity.pdbx_description
1 polymer ?
#
loop_
_entity_poly.entity_id
_entity_poly.type
_entity_poly.pdbx_seq_one_letter_code
_entity_poly.pdbx_strand_id
1 'polypeptide(L)' 'MRRLREERPEHELFFIIGADQFAELDTWREPEEIARLARLVVIPRGGTEPGAPPPGLDVEYDVVDVTRIGLSSTD' A
#
# COMPACT_ATOMS: atom_id res chain seq x y z
N MET A 1 -11.62 3.45 -2.18
CA MET A 1 -11.05 4.49 -1.31
C MET A 1 -11.88 5.75 -1.25
N ARG A 2 -12.20 6.40 -2.38
CA ARG A 2 -13.03 7.64 -2.41
C ARG A 2 -14.26 7.58 -1.50
N ARG A 3 -15.09 6.55 -1.67
CA ARG A 3 -16.28 6.31 -0.83
C ARG A 3 -15.99 6.25 0.68
N LEU A 4 -14.91 5.57 1.09
CA LEU A 4 -14.53 5.49 2.52
C LEU A 4 -14.14 6.87 3.07
N ARG A 5 -13.45 7.67 2.26
CA ARG A 5 -13.08 9.04 2.63
C ARG A 5 -14.29 9.98 2.66
N GLU A 6 -15.28 9.78 1.80
CA GLU A 6 -16.55 10.51 1.83
C GLU A 6 -17.38 10.16 3.07
N GLU A 7 -17.42 8.88 3.45
CA GLU A 7 -18.16 8.41 4.64
C GLU A 7 -17.48 8.81 5.96
N ARG A 8 -16.16 9.03 5.93
CA ARG A 8 -15.28 9.26 7.11
C ARG A 8 -14.14 10.24 6.80
N PRO A 9 -14.44 11.51 6.48
CA PRO A 9 -13.44 12.48 6.02
C PRO A 9 -12.39 12.87 7.08
N GLU A 10 -12.71 12.72 8.36
CA GLU A 10 -11.84 13.02 9.50
C GLU A 10 -10.83 11.91 9.80
N HIS A 11 -11.00 10.73 9.19
CA HIS A 11 -10.15 9.57 9.46
C HIS A 11 -8.99 9.50 8.48
N GLU A 12 -7.81 9.20 9.02
CA GLU A 12 -6.66 8.80 8.22
C GLU A 12 -6.88 7.37 7.69
N LEU A 13 -6.66 7.19 6.38
CA LEU A 13 -6.80 5.90 5.73
C LEU A 13 -5.42 5.27 5.55
N PHE A 14 -5.29 4.02 5.97
CA PHE A 14 -4.09 3.21 5.75
C PHE A 14 -4.41 2.13 4.72
N PHE A 15 -3.55 1.97 3.71
CA PHE A 15 -3.69 0.92 2.72
C PHE A 15 -2.55 -0.08 2.82
N ILE A 16 -2.88 -1.27 3.30
CA ILE A 16 -1.93 -2.36 3.51
C ILE A 16 -1.72 -3.07 2.17
N ILE A 17 -0.47 -3.14 1.72
CA ILE A 17 -0.09 -3.68 0.42
C ILE A 17 1.21 -4.49 0.53
N GLY A 18 1.39 -5.50 -0.31
CA GLY A 18 2.65 -6.24 -0.42
C GLY A 18 3.75 -5.42 -1.12
N ALA A 19 5.01 -5.67 -0.76
CA ALA A 19 6.17 -5.00 -1.38
C ALA A 19 6.24 -5.18 -2.91
N ASP A 20 5.82 -6.33 -3.42
CA ASP A 20 5.72 -6.64 -4.85
C ASP A 20 4.69 -5.74 -5.54
N GLN A 21 3.50 -5.60 -4.95
CA GLN A 21 2.46 -4.75 -5.49
C GLN A 21 2.77 -3.26 -5.35
N PHE A 22 3.46 -2.87 -4.29
CA PHE A 22 3.93 -1.49 -4.11
C PHE A 22 4.90 -1.07 -5.23
N ALA A 23 5.78 -1.97 -5.67
CA ALA A 23 6.73 -1.71 -6.75
C ALA A 23 6.06 -1.48 -8.12
N GLU A 24 4.82 -1.95 -8.29
CA GLU A 24 4.04 -1.83 -9.53
C GLU A 24 2.85 -0.86 -9.36
N LEU A 25 2.84 -0.05 -8.30
CA LEU A 25 1.68 0.79 -7.97
C LEU A 25 1.36 1.81 -9.06
N ASP A 26 2.35 2.30 -9.81
CA ASP A 26 2.19 3.21 -10.96
C ASP A 26 1.35 2.60 -12.11
N THR A 27 1.30 1.27 -12.19
CA THR A 27 0.50 0.56 -13.20
C THR A 27 -0.97 0.47 -12.83
N TRP A 28 -1.33 0.81 -11.59
CA TRP A 28 -2.69 0.70 -11.10
C TRP A 28 -3.57 1.79 -11.69
N ARG A 29 -4.88 1.63 -11.53
CA ARG A 29 -5.83 2.66 -11.96
C ARG A 29 -5.78 3.85 -10.99
N GLU A 30 -5.47 5.03 -11.53
CA GLU A 30 -5.42 6.30 -10.78
C GLU A 30 -4.49 6.23 -9.54
N PRO A 31 -3.20 5.88 -9.71
CA PRO A 31 -2.29 5.61 -8.60
C PRO A 31 -2.04 6.86 -7.74
N GLU A 32 -2.04 8.05 -8.35
CA GLU A 32 -1.91 9.32 -7.65
C GLU A 32 -3.11 9.59 -6.74
N GLU A 33 -4.29 9.07 -7.09
CA GLU A 33 -5.46 9.16 -6.22
C GLU A 33 -5.30 8.26 -5.01
N ILE A 34 -4.79 7.04 -5.17
CA ILE A 34 -4.49 6.14 -4.05
C ILE A 34 -3.51 6.83 -3.10
N ALA A 35 -2.43 7.38 -3.65
CA ALA A 35 -1.41 8.11 -2.89
C ALA A 35 -1.95 9.33 -2.13
N ARG A 36 -2.92 10.06 -2.71
CA ARG A 36 -3.58 11.18 -2.02
C ARG A 36 -4.58 10.73 -0.96
N LEU A 37 -5.24 9.60 -1.18
CA LEU A 37 -6.35 9.17 -0.35
C LEU A 37 -5.93 8.43 0.91
N ALA A 38 -4.78 7.76 0.89
CA ALA A 38 -4.31 6.91 1.97
C ALA A 38 -2.78 6.91 2.12
N ARG A 39 -2.33 6.69 3.36
CA ARG A 39 -0.94 6.32 3.67
C ARG A 39 -0.73 4.83 3.42
N LEU A 40 0.34 4.47 2.71
CA LEU A 40 0.62 3.07 2.38
C LEU A 40 1.33 2.37 3.54
N VAL A 41 0.93 1.13 3.81
CA VAL A 41 1.62 0.24 4.76
C VAL A 41 2.14 -0.94 3.97
N VAL A 42 3.43 -0.94 3.70
CA VAL A 42 4.09 -1.89 2.81
C VAL A 42 4.65 -3.05 3.60
N ILE A 43 4.20 -4.25 3.23
CA ILE A 43 4.55 -5.50 3.91
C ILE A 43 5.63 -6.25 3.12
N PRO A 44 6.83 -6.47 3.70
CA PRO A 44 7.91 -7.22 3.05
C PRO A 44 7.53 -8.68 2.74
N ARG A 45 7.63 -9.08 1.47
CA ARG A 45 7.51 -10.50 1.05
C ARG A 45 8.91 -11.08 0.81
N GLY A 46 9.11 -12.34 1.16
CA GLY A 46 10.39 -13.04 0.99
C GLY A 46 11.57 -12.57 1.86
N GLY A 47 11.43 -11.52 2.66
CA GLY A 47 12.55 -10.93 3.44
C GLY A 47 13.30 -9.85 2.67
N THR A 48 12.76 -9.45 1.52
CA THR A 48 13.25 -8.33 0.73
C THR A 48 12.60 -7.05 1.25
N GLU A 49 13.42 -6.05 1.59
CA GLU A 49 12.93 -4.73 1.95
C GLU A 49 12.17 -4.12 0.76
N PRO A 50 11.00 -3.49 0.98
CA PRO A 50 10.33 -2.74 -0.07
C PRO A 50 11.25 -1.62 -0.56
N GLY A 51 11.37 -1.48 -1.87
CA GLY A 51 12.13 -0.39 -2.48
C GLY A 51 11.47 0.98 -2.28
N ALA A 52 12.01 1.99 -2.97
CA ALA A 52 11.35 3.29 -3.09
C ALA A 52 10.01 3.15 -3.86
N PRO A 53 9.05 4.07 -3.64
CA PRO A 53 7.85 4.13 -4.48
C PRO A 53 8.20 4.29 -5.96
N PRO A 54 7.30 3.88 -6.87
CA PRO A 54 7.51 4.04 -8.30
C PRO A 54 7.85 5.50 -8.67
N PRO A 55 8.77 5.73 -9.63
CA PRO A 55 9.13 7.07 -10.04
C PRO A 55 7.92 7.89 -10.50
N GLY A 56 7.81 9.13 -10.02
CA GLY A 56 6.71 10.03 -10.38
C GLY A 56 5.46 9.91 -9.48
N LEU A 57 5.46 8.96 -8.54
CA LEU A 57 4.41 8.86 -7.53
C LEU A 57 4.90 9.42 -6.19
N ASP A 58 4.33 10.54 -5.77
CA ASP A 58 4.56 11.11 -4.43
C ASP A 58 3.58 10.46 -3.46
N VAL A 59 4.09 9.57 -2.60
CA VAL A 59 3.27 8.82 -1.65
C VAL A 59 3.96 8.62 -0.32
N GLU A 60 3.23 8.86 0.75
CA GLU A 60 3.66 8.53 2.11
C GLU A 60 3.47 7.04 2.36
N TYR A 61 4.51 6.38 2.89
CA TYR A 61 4.47 4.97 3.19
C TYR A 61 5.31 4.60 4.42
N ASP A 62 4.86 3.57 5.14
CA ASP A 62 5.62 2.88 6.16
C ASP A 62 5.92 1.45 5.72
N VAL A 63 7.13 0.99 6.01
CA VAL A 63 7.47 -0.43 5.93
C VAL A 63 7.26 -1.06 7.29
N VAL A 64 6.41 -2.08 7.37
CA VAL A 64 6.13 -2.77 8.63
C VAL A 64 6.57 -4.23 8.52
N ASP A 65 7.55 -4.60 9.33
CA ASP A 65 7.92 -5.99 9.52
C ASP A 65 6.81 -6.74 10.26
N VAL A 66 6.26 -7.76 9.61
CA VAL A 66 5.25 -8.63 10.20
C VAL A 66 5.80 -10.04 10.36
N THR A 67 5.46 -10.69 11.47
CA THR A 67 5.71 -12.12 11.64
C THR A 67 4.87 -12.88 10.61
N ARG A 68 5.51 -13.62 9.70
CA ARG A 68 4.79 -14.43 8.71
C ARG A 68 3.99 -15.52 9.42
N ILE A 69 2.67 -15.34 9.47
CA ILE A 69 1.73 -16.43 9.70
C ILE A 69 1.45 -17.00 8.30
N GLY A 70 1.73 -18.29 8.08
CA GLY A 70 1.55 -18.96 6.80
C GLY A 70 0.07 -19.09 6.43
N LEU A 71 -0.55 -18.00 6.01
CA LEU A 71 -1.89 -17.96 5.43
C LEU A 71 -1.71 -17.81 3.91
N SER A 72 -2.04 -18.86 3.16
CA SER A 72 -2.15 -18.82 1.70
C SER A 72 -3.64 -18.78 1.35
N SER A 73 -4.04 -17.90 0.43
CA SER A 73 -5.43 -17.84 -0.06
C SER A 73 -5.71 -18.86 -1.17
N THR A 74 -4.87 -19.87 -1.32
CA THR A 74 -5.08 -20.99 -2.24
C THR A 74 -5.33 -22.25 -1.40
N ASP A 75 -6.61 -22.54 -1.17
CA ASP A 75 -7.15 -23.87 -0.89
C ASP A 75 -8.30 -24.13 -1.89
#